data_AF-A0A531LKC3-F1
#
_entry.id   AF-A0A531LKC3-F1
#
_cell.length_a   1.000
_cell.length_b   1.000
_cell.length_c   1.000
_cell.angle_alpha   90.00
_cell.angle_beta   90.00
_cell.angle_gamma   90.00
#
_symmetry.space_group_name_H-M   'P 1'
#
loop_
_entity.id
_entity.type
_entity.pdbx_description
1 polymer ?
#
loop_
_entity_poly.entity_id
_entity_poly.type
_entity_poly.pdbx_seq_one_letter_code
_entity_poly.pdbx_strand_id
1 'polypeptide(L)'
;DHETSEYRLLRADDPRAEPKLVAARETGLQYDLEEGGDIFFILTNADGAKDFKVMTAPANAPARANWRELVPHEPGRLILSVLG
;
A
#
# COMPACT_ATOMS: atom_id res chain seq x y z
N ASP A 1 -5.08 -4.34 20.18
CA ASP A 1 -4.72 -4.44 18.76
C ASP A 1 -4.20 -3.09 18.28
N HIS A 2 -2.95 -3.03 17.84
CA HIS A 2 -2.32 -1.81 17.30
C HIS A 2 -1.92 -2.09 15.86
N GLU A 3 -2.91 -2.11 14.97
CA GLU A 3 -2.71 -2.37 13.55
C GLU A 3 -2.80 -1.05 12.81
N THR A 4 -1.66 -0.45 12.50
CA THR A 4 -1.59 0.88 11.91
C THR A 4 -0.26 1.06 11.18
N SER A 5 -0.30 1.35 9.88
CA SER A 5 0.88 1.53 9.03
C SER A 5 1.10 3.00 8.60
N GLU A 6 2.35 3.41 8.43
CA GLU A 6 2.75 4.62 7.68
C GLU A 6 4.08 4.35 6.97
N TYR A 7 4.09 4.51 5.65
CA TYR A 7 5.29 4.39 4.81
C TYR A 7 5.62 5.74 4.17
N ARG A 8 6.92 6.02 4.09
CA ARG A 8 7.49 7.12 3.33
C ARG A 8 8.56 6.57 2.41
N LEU A 9 8.50 6.94 1.14
CA LEU A 9 9.40 6.45 0.10
C LEU A 9 10.45 7.48 -0.24
N LEU A 10 11.70 7.06 -0.26
CA LEU A 10 12.84 7.85 -0.72
C LEU A 10 13.32 7.29 -2.04
N ARG A 11 13.65 8.18 -2.98
CA ARG A 11 14.29 7.77 -4.23
C ARG A 11 15.68 7.23 -3.93
N ALA A 12 15.97 6.01 -4.37
CA ALA A 12 17.26 5.38 -4.12
C ALA A 12 18.44 6.08 -4.84
N ASP A 13 18.15 6.78 -5.95
CA ASP A 13 19.14 7.52 -6.75
C ASP A 13 19.40 8.96 -6.26
N ASP A 14 18.60 9.45 -5.31
CA ASP A 14 18.77 10.76 -4.71
C ASP A 14 18.59 10.70 -3.18
N PRO A 15 19.67 10.57 -2.40
CA PRO A 15 19.60 10.51 -0.95
C PRO A 15 19.17 11.84 -0.30
N ARG A 16 19.07 12.94 -1.07
CA ARG A 16 18.58 14.24 -0.60
C ARG A 16 17.12 14.50 -0.97
N ALA A 17 16.48 13.58 -1.69
CA ALA A 17 15.08 13.71 -2.04
C ALA A 17 14.21 13.80 -0.78
N GLU A 18 13.12 14.57 -0.85
CA GLU A 18 12.14 14.58 0.21
C GLU A 18 11.38 13.24 0.22
N PRO A 19 11.24 12.56 1.38
CA PRO A 19 10.45 11.35 1.48
C PRO A 19 8.99 11.60 1.08
N LYS A 20 8.49 10.84 0.10
CA LYS A 20 7.09 10.90 -0.34
C LYS A 20 6.22 10.04 0.58
N LEU A 21 5.20 10.64 1.18
CA LEU A 21 4.21 9.92 1.96
C LEU A 21 3.32 9.05 1.06
N VAL A 22 3.11 7.80 1.45
CA VAL A 22 2.23 6.85 0.73
C VAL A 22 0.79 7.02 1.20
N ALA A 23 0.56 6.79 2.48
CA ALA A 23 -0.70 7.12 3.14
C ALA A 23 -0.41 7.55 4.58
N ALA A 24 -1.04 8.65 4.99
CA ALA A 24 -0.98 9.09 6.38
C ALA A 24 -1.51 8.00 7.30
N ARG A 25 -0.93 7.92 8.49
CA ARG A 25 -1.36 6.99 9.53
C ARG A 25 -2.84 7.13 9.84
N GLU A 26 -3.56 6.01 9.85
CA GLU A 26 -4.96 5.90 10.26
C GLU A 26 -5.12 4.69 11.18
N THR A 27 -5.73 4.87 12.35
CA THR A 27 -5.91 3.78 13.32
C THR A 27 -6.73 2.63 12.75
N GLY A 28 -6.19 1.41 12.79
CA GLY A 28 -6.83 0.21 12.24
C GLY A 28 -6.52 -0.02 10.75
N LEU A 29 -5.88 0.93 10.07
CA LEU A 29 -5.49 0.79 8.68
C LEU A 29 -4.10 0.16 8.55
N GLN A 30 -4.05 -1.00 7.91
CA GLN A 30 -2.83 -1.68 7.53
C GLN A 30 -2.63 -1.62 6.02
N TYR A 31 -1.39 -1.44 5.64
CA TYR A 31 -0.95 -1.69 4.29
C TYR A 31 0.54 -2.06 4.26
N ASP A 32 0.91 -2.83 3.23
CA ASP A 32 2.27 -3.15 2.87
C ASP A 32 2.50 -2.89 1.37
N LEU A 33 3.76 -2.69 0.97
CA LEU A 33 4.14 -2.32 -0.40
C LEU A 33 5.10 -3.35 -0.99
N GLU A 34 4.79 -3.80 -2.20
CA GLU A 34 5.68 -4.61 -3.03
C GLU A 34 5.97 -3.87 -4.34
N GLU A 35 7.24 -3.84 -4.74
CA GLU A 35 7.68 -3.17 -5.98
C GLU A 35 7.32 -3.99 -7.22
N GLY A 36 6.74 -3.32 -8.23
CA GLY A 36 6.37 -3.91 -9.52
C GLY A 36 6.94 -3.15 -10.72
N GLY A 37 8.10 -2.51 -10.55
CA GLY A 37 8.68 -1.59 -11.54
C GLY A 37 8.05 -0.20 -11.45
N ASP A 38 7.23 0.17 -12.44
CA ASP A 38 6.61 1.50 -12.49
C ASP A 38 5.38 1.65 -11.56
N ILE A 39 5.00 0.58 -10.88
CA ILE A 39 3.89 0.54 -9.92
C ILE A 39 4.32 -0.11 -8.61
N PHE A 40 3.57 0.20 -7.56
CA PHE A 40 3.52 -0.59 -6.33
C PHE A 40 2.29 -1.48 -6.33
N PHE A 41 2.43 -2.72 -5.88
CA PHE A 41 1.33 -3.52 -5.36
C PHE A 41 1.15 -3.23 -3.88
N ILE A 42 -0.09 -3.10 -3.45
CA ILE A 42 -0.43 -2.62 -2.12
C ILE A 42 -1.41 -3.60 -1.50
N LEU A 43 -0.95 -4.40 -0.56
CA LEU A 43 -1.81 -5.25 0.25
C LEU A 43 -2.40 -4.39 1.36
N THR A 44 -3.72 -4.28 1.48
CA THR A 44 -4.34 -3.39 2.47
C THR A 44 -5.68 -3.90 2.99
N ASN A 45 -6.01 -3.55 4.24
CA ASN A 45 -7.33 -3.75 4.84
C ASN A 45 -8.26 -2.52 4.70
N ALA A 46 -7.90 -1.55 3.86
CA ALA A 46 -8.65 -0.33 3.63
C ALA A 46 -10.13 -0.61 3.28
N ASP A 47 -10.99 0.33 3.65
CA ASP A 47 -12.41 0.36 3.27
C ASP A 47 -13.19 -0.87 3.77
N GLY A 48 -12.76 -1.45 4.89
CA GLY A 48 -13.41 -2.59 5.54
C GLY A 48 -13.00 -3.97 5.00
N ALA A 49 -11.93 -4.04 4.20
CA ALA A 49 -11.39 -5.28 3.66
C ALA A 49 -10.64 -6.11 4.73
N LYS A 50 -11.38 -6.74 5.67
CA LYS A 50 -10.78 -7.52 6.77
C LYS A 50 -9.90 -8.67 6.31
N ASP A 51 -10.26 -9.31 5.20
CA ASP A 51 -9.47 -10.37 4.56
C ASP A 51 -8.47 -9.83 3.51
N PHE A 52 -8.23 -8.52 3.56
CA PHE A 52 -7.38 -7.73 2.68
C PHE A 52 -7.87 -7.67 1.22
N LYS A 53 -7.31 -6.71 0.49
CA LYS A 53 -7.40 -6.55 -0.96
C LYS A 53 -6.05 -6.11 -1.52
N VAL A 54 -5.87 -6.25 -2.83
CA VAL A 54 -4.68 -5.74 -3.51
C VAL A 54 -5.06 -4.54 -4.35
N MET A 55 -4.41 -3.42 -4.06
CA MET A 55 -4.47 -2.18 -4.83
C MET A 55 -3.15 -1.99 -5.57
N THR A 56 -3.13 -1.06 -6.51
CA THR A 56 -1.91 -0.60 -7.20
C THR A 56 -1.83 0.92 -7.17
N ALA A 57 -0.62 1.46 -7.20
CA ALA A 57 -0.39 2.89 -7.39
C ALA A 57 0.87 3.12 -8.25
N PRO A 58 0.94 4.18 -9.05
CA PRO A 58 2.17 4.54 -9.76
C PRO A 58 3.32 4.80 -8.78
N ALA A 59 4.52 4.27 -9.06
CA ALA A 59 5.67 4.43 -8.18
C ALA A 59 6.11 5.89 -8.01
N ASN A 60 5.88 6.72 -9.04
CA ASN A 60 6.14 8.16 -9.00
C ASN A 60 5.08 8.97 -8.23
N ALA A 61 3.90 8.38 -7.96
CA ALA A 61 2.75 9.01 -7.33
C ALA A 61 2.02 8.04 -6.37
N PRO A 62 2.66 7.60 -5.28
CA PRO A 62 2.20 6.49 -4.42
C PRO A 62 1.06 6.84 -3.46
N ALA A 63 0.62 8.11 -3.45
CA ALA A 63 -0.40 8.61 -2.54
C ALA A 63 -1.69 7.78 -2.60
N ARG A 64 -2.37 7.55 -1.45
CA ARG A 64 -3.65 6.80 -1.36
C ARG A 64 -4.70 7.23 -2.38
N ALA A 65 -4.74 8.52 -2.75
CA ALA A 65 -5.64 9.05 -3.77
C ALA A 65 -5.44 8.43 -5.17
N ASN A 66 -4.27 7.85 -5.45
CA ASN A 66 -3.94 7.20 -6.71
C ASN A 66 -4.08 5.67 -6.65
N TRP A 67 -4.52 5.11 -5.51
CA TRP A 67 -4.69 3.68 -5.38
C TRP A 67 -5.85 3.20 -6.26
N ARG A 68 -5.61 2.14 -7.02
CA ARG A 68 -6.59 1.49 -7.90
C ARG A 68 -6.69 0.02 -7.57
N GLU A 69 -7.91 -0.47 -7.45
CA GLU A 69 -8.14 -1.87 -7.11
C GLU A 69 -7.66 -2.81 -8.23
N LEU A 70 -6.94 -3.85 -7.84
CA LEU A 70 -6.45 -4.91 -8.72
C LEU A 70 -7.09 -6.25 -8.38
N VAL A 71 -7.08 -6.61 -7.09
CA VAL A 71 -7.79 -7.78 -6.56
C VAL A 71 -8.76 -7.28 -5.49
N PRO A 72 -10.08 -7.35 -5.72
CA PRO A 72 -11.06 -6.91 -4.74
C PRO A 72 -11.04 -7.81 -3.49
N HIS A 73 -11.50 -7.25 -2.38
CA HIS A 73 -11.73 -8.02 -1.16
C HIS A 73 -12.83 -9.07 -1.36
N GLU A 74 -12.59 -10.28 -0.88
CA GLU A 74 -13.54 -11.39 -0.88
C GLU A 74 -13.65 -11.97 0.54
N PRO A 75 -14.83 -11.87 1.22
CA PRO A 75 -14.99 -12.38 2.57
C PRO A 75 -14.67 -13.87 2.69
N GLY A 76 -13.85 -14.23 3.68
CA GLY A 76 -13.38 -15.60 3.91
C GLY A 76 -12.16 -15.99 3.06
N ARG A 77 -11.66 -15.09 2.22
CA ARG A 77 -10.45 -15.31 1.41
C ARG A 77 -9.34 -14.35 1.82
N LEU A 78 -8.61 -14.75 2.85
CA LEU A 78 -7.48 -13.98 3.37
C LEU A 78 -6.33 -13.93 2.38
N ILE A 79 -5.88 -12.73 2.02
CA ILE A 79 -4.64 -12.50 1.27
C ILE A 79 -3.50 -12.20 2.25
N LEU A 80 -2.46 -13.04 2.24
CA LEU A 80 -1.37 -12.96 3.23
C LEU A 80 -0.21 -12.06 2.82
N SER A 81 0.17 -12.09 1.54
CA SER A 81 1.29 -11.32 1.00
C SER A 81 1.19 -11.15 -0.51
N VAL A 82 1.95 -10.19 -1.02
CA VAL A 82 2.31 -10.08 -2.45
C VAL A 82 3.82 -10.29 -2.54
N LEU A 83 4.30 -11.05 -3.53
CA LEU A 83 5.71 -11.34 -3.75
C LEU A 83 6.05 -11.02 -5.21
N GLY A 84 7.07 -10.19 -5.43
CA GLY A 84 7.62 -9.82 -6.75
C GLY A 84 8.79 -10.69 -7.22
#